data_AF-A0A927H0X6-F1
#
_entry.id   AF-A0A927H0X6-F1
#
_cell.length_a   1.000
_cell.length_b   1.000
_cell.length_c   1.000
_cell.angle_alpha   90.00
_cell.angle_beta   90.00
_cell.angle_gamma   90.00
#
_symmetry.space_group_name_H-M   'P 1'
#
loop_
_entity.id
_entity.type
_entity.pdbx_description
1 polymer ?
#
loop_
_entity_poly.entity_id
_entity_poly.type
_entity_poly.pdbx_seq_one_letter_code
_entity_poly.pdbx_strand_id
1 'polypeptide(L)'
;MPERRSGLLQNVDASVTRLPLDPAKPIRYARTKPFYMKAGNYAMSSSRNNLPDGGVYSEPPQRPIIPLPADTFEDRQVAILHYRRMNHWLDEAFEECKRNGGFDHLPGKGKPVEVPTEDVLQTILKNAKVPPPWIMLRKDIQESIEYTLELLQTHPDEPSIDVHIKDINKKITQLNIQSPSLSLHRRKVTRETLEAEFEKWK
;
A
#
# COMPACT_ATOMS: atom_id res chain seq x y z
N MET A 1 -62.34 23.51 -50.23
CA MET A 1 -61.59 22.98 -49.06
C MET A 1 -60.90 21.70 -49.50
N PRO A 2 -59.59 21.74 -49.83
CA PRO A 2 -58.94 20.69 -50.61
C PRO A 2 -58.04 19.73 -49.79
N GLU A 3 -57.86 18.56 -50.39
CA GLU A 3 -56.69 17.66 -50.40
C GLU A 3 -56.13 17.05 -49.09
N ARG A 4 -56.43 15.76 -48.91
CA ARG A 4 -55.54 14.79 -48.26
C ARG A 4 -54.35 14.52 -49.19
N ARG A 5 -53.12 14.77 -48.72
CA ARG A 5 -51.89 14.24 -49.32
C ARG A 5 -51.17 13.34 -48.32
N SER A 6 -51.27 12.05 -48.59
CA SER A 6 -50.44 10.99 -48.04
C SER A 6 -49.17 10.90 -48.90
N GLY A 7 -48.00 11.07 -48.30
CA GLY A 7 -46.69 10.82 -48.94
C GLY A 7 -45.66 10.55 -47.84
N LEU A 8 -45.19 9.31 -47.71
CA LEU A 8 -43.98 8.78 -48.35
C LEU A 8 -42.77 8.95 -47.42
N LEU A 9 -42.47 7.96 -46.61
CA LEU A 9 -41.11 7.70 -46.14
C LEU A 9 -40.67 6.35 -46.68
N GLN A 10 -39.72 6.43 -47.59
CA GLN A 10 -39.09 5.34 -48.30
C GLN A 10 -38.27 4.48 -47.33
N ASN A 11 -38.48 3.17 -47.46
CA ASN A 11 -37.50 2.16 -47.04
C ASN A 11 -36.20 2.40 -47.83
N VAL A 12 -35.08 2.44 -47.12
CA VAL A 12 -33.76 2.28 -47.74
C VAL A 12 -33.07 1.13 -47.03
N ASP A 13 -33.05 0.00 -47.73
CA ASP A 13 -32.26 -1.16 -47.42
C ASP A 13 -30.77 -0.79 -47.33
N ALA A 14 -30.16 -1.06 -46.17
CA ALA A 14 -28.71 -1.19 -46.08
C ALA A 14 -28.39 -2.69 -45.90
N SER A 15 -28.27 -3.36 -47.03
CA SER A 15 -27.76 -4.73 -47.13
C SER A 15 -26.31 -4.78 -46.66
N VAL A 16 -26.08 -5.07 -45.36
CA VAL A 16 -24.77 -5.49 -44.88
C VAL A 16 -24.71 -7.00 -44.99
N THR A 17 -24.07 -7.47 -46.05
CA THR A 17 -23.74 -8.88 -46.31
C THR A 17 -22.98 -9.46 -45.10
N ARG A 18 -23.66 -10.22 -44.24
CA ARG A 18 -23.01 -11.09 -43.25
C ARG A 18 -22.42 -12.28 -43.98
N LEU A 19 -21.09 -12.38 -44.02
CA LEU A 19 -20.44 -13.64 -44.37
C LEU A 19 -20.76 -14.67 -43.27
N PRO A 20 -21.20 -15.89 -43.61
CA PRO A 20 -21.46 -16.93 -42.62
C PRO A 20 -20.13 -17.42 -42.03
N LEU A 21 -20.01 -17.34 -40.71
CA LEU A 21 -18.93 -17.98 -39.95
C LEU A 21 -19.19 -19.49 -39.95
N ASP A 22 -18.38 -20.20 -40.74
CA ASP A 22 -18.40 -21.65 -40.89
C ASP A 22 -17.91 -22.32 -39.58
N PRO A 23 -18.72 -23.11 -38.86
CA PRO A 23 -18.39 -23.60 -37.51
C PRO A 23 -17.33 -24.72 -37.48
N ALA A 24 -16.80 -25.14 -38.63
CA ALA A 24 -15.89 -26.29 -38.75
C ALA A 24 -14.41 -25.92 -38.98
N LYS A 25 -14.01 -24.65 -38.90
CA LYS A 25 -12.60 -24.25 -39.02
C LYS A 25 -12.03 -23.82 -37.67
N PRO A 26 -11.02 -24.51 -37.11
CA PRO A 26 -10.37 -24.05 -35.88
C PRO A 26 -9.67 -22.72 -36.12
N ILE A 27 -9.91 -21.77 -35.21
CA ILE A 27 -9.25 -20.46 -35.16
C ILE A 27 -7.75 -20.71 -35.02
N ARG A 28 -7.00 -20.53 -36.12
CA ARG A 28 -5.53 -20.58 -36.08
C ARG A 28 -5.06 -19.28 -35.45
N TYR A 29 -4.76 -19.31 -34.16
CA TYR A 29 -4.00 -18.24 -33.51
C TYR A 29 -2.66 -18.08 -34.24
N ALA A 30 -2.43 -16.89 -34.79
CA ALA A 30 -1.12 -16.53 -35.30
C ALA A 30 -0.15 -16.54 -34.12
N ARG A 31 0.66 -17.61 -34.04
CA ARG A 31 1.75 -17.76 -33.08
C ARG A 31 2.80 -16.71 -33.43
N THR A 32 2.77 -15.56 -32.78
CA THR A 32 3.85 -14.57 -32.84
C THR A 32 5.13 -15.26 -32.39
N LYS A 33 6.09 -15.36 -33.31
CA LYS A 33 7.38 -16.01 -33.06
C LYS A 33 8.08 -15.27 -31.91
N PRO A 34 8.67 -15.96 -30.92
CA PRO A 34 9.54 -15.30 -29.97
C PRO A 34 10.74 -14.72 -30.74
N PHE A 35 10.97 -13.43 -30.56
CA PHE A 35 12.12 -12.74 -31.12
C PHE A 35 13.38 -13.23 -30.38
N TYR A 36 14.01 -14.28 -30.90
CA TYR A 36 15.34 -14.68 -30.47
C TYR A 36 16.33 -13.62 -30.97
N MET A 37 16.83 -12.77 -30.06
CA MET A 37 18.08 -12.07 -30.31
C MET A 37 19.19 -13.12 -30.44
N LYS A 38 19.89 -13.10 -31.57
CA LYS A 38 21.15 -13.83 -31.75
C LYS A 38 22.12 -13.40 -30.64
N ALA A 39 22.64 -14.36 -29.88
CA ALA A 39 23.80 -14.16 -29.04
C ALA A 39 24.98 -13.78 -29.95
N GLY A 40 25.30 -12.48 -30.00
CA GLY A 40 26.59 -12.03 -30.50
C GLY A 40 27.68 -12.51 -29.54
N ASN A 41 28.78 -13.01 -30.11
CA ASN A 41 29.90 -13.61 -29.41
C ASN A 41 30.45 -12.70 -28.30
N TYR A 42 30.15 -13.01 -27.04
CA TYR A 42 30.91 -12.49 -25.90
C TYR A 42 32.15 -13.36 -25.74
N ALA A 43 33.27 -12.89 -26.29
CA ALA A 43 34.58 -13.38 -25.89
C ALA A 43 34.81 -12.97 -24.43
N MET A 44 34.66 -13.92 -23.51
CA MET A 44 35.08 -13.78 -22.12
C MET A 44 36.60 -13.79 -22.06
N SER A 45 37.25 -12.64 -22.25
CA SER A 45 38.61 -12.44 -21.78
C SER A 45 38.55 -12.13 -20.29
N SER A 46 38.74 -13.16 -19.46
CA SER A 46 39.04 -13.00 -18.05
C SER A 46 40.32 -12.20 -17.88
N SER A 47 40.21 -10.89 -17.62
CA SER A 47 41.29 -10.11 -17.04
C SER A 47 40.85 -9.66 -15.65
N ARG A 48 41.16 -10.50 -14.67
CA ARG A 48 41.26 -10.06 -13.27
C ARG A 48 42.35 -8.99 -13.19
N ASN A 49 42.07 -7.96 -12.40
CA ASN A 49 42.98 -6.91 -11.97
C ASN A 49 43.36 -5.89 -13.04
N ASN A 50 42.56 -4.83 -13.15
CA ASN A 50 43.02 -3.46 -13.35
C ASN A 50 41.82 -2.52 -13.19
N LEU A 51 41.71 -1.89 -12.02
CA LEU A 51 40.83 -0.73 -11.82
C LEU A 51 41.69 0.50 -12.16
N PRO A 52 41.41 1.24 -13.25
CA PRO A 52 42.03 2.54 -13.43
C PRO A 52 41.32 3.55 -12.53
N ASP A 53 42.15 4.16 -11.69
CA ASP A 53 41.87 5.34 -10.89
C ASP A 53 41.26 6.47 -11.75
N GLY A 54 40.23 7.15 -11.25
CA GLY A 54 39.74 8.42 -11.83
C GLY A 54 38.70 8.36 -12.96
N GLY A 55 37.76 7.40 -12.96
CA GLY A 55 36.65 7.38 -13.93
C GLY A 55 35.69 8.56 -13.77
N VAL A 56 35.82 9.58 -14.62
CA VAL A 56 34.79 10.61 -14.84
C VAL A 56 33.52 9.91 -15.32
N TYR A 57 32.46 9.92 -14.52
CA TYR A 57 31.14 9.52 -14.99
C TYR A 57 30.70 10.53 -16.05
N SER A 58 30.88 10.21 -17.33
CA SER A 58 30.23 10.94 -18.41
C SER A 58 28.73 10.73 -18.24
N GLU A 59 27.99 11.80 -17.92
CA GLU A 59 26.53 11.73 -17.87
C GLU A 59 26.01 11.11 -19.17
N PRO A 60 25.07 10.16 -19.11
CA PRO A 60 24.46 9.62 -20.31
C PRO A 60 23.87 10.79 -21.12
N PRO A 61 24.02 10.80 -22.45
CA PRO A 61 23.56 11.92 -23.27
C PRO A 61 22.08 12.16 -22.97
N GLN A 62 21.76 13.39 -22.53
CA GLN A 62 20.40 13.79 -22.22
C GLN A 62 19.53 13.49 -23.44
N ARG A 63 18.58 12.55 -23.27
CA ARG A 63 17.61 12.28 -24.32
C ARG A 63 16.79 13.56 -24.50
N PRO A 64 16.57 14.03 -25.73
CA PRO A 64 15.69 15.17 -25.93
C PRO A 64 14.32 14.82 -25.36
N ILE A 65 13.82 15.66 -24.45
CA ILE A 65 12.44 15.60 -24.01
C ILE A 65 11.62 15.94 -25.25
N ILE A 66 11.05 14.92 -25.90
CA ILE A 66 10.06 15.13 -26.95
C ILE A 66 8.81 15.58 -26.21
N PRO A 67 8.39 16.86 -26.30
CA PRO A 67 7.15 17.28 -25.67
C PRO A 67 6.05 16.44 -26.30
N LEU A 68 5.25 15.79 -25.46
CA LEU A 68 3.98 15.25 -25.91
C LEU A 68 3.22 16.39 -26.60
N PRO A 69 2.58 16.15 -27.76
CA PRO A 69 1.80 17.19 -28.41
C PRO A 69 0.82 17.77 -27.39
N ALA A 70 0.78 19.10 -27.24
CA ALA A 70 -0.07 19.79 -26.27
C ALA A 70 -1.56 19.40 -26.43
N ASP A 71 -1.90 18.98 -27.65
CA ASP A 71 -3.21 18.50 -28.06
C ASP A 71 -3.19 16.97 -28.28
N THR A 72 -2.85 16.18 -27.26
CA THR A 72 -3.51 14.87 -27.13
C THR A 72 -4.98 15.15 -26.86
N PHE A 73 -5.75 15.39 -27.93
CA PHE A 73 -7.22 15.35 -27.88
C PHE A 73 -7.61 13.93 -27.49
N GLU A 74 -7.71 13.68 -26.19
CA GLU A 74 -8.49 12.56 -25.71
C GLU A 74 -9.91 12.80 -26.23
N ASP A 75 -10.34 11.99 -27.19
CA ASP A 75 -11.71 12.03 -27.69
C ASP A 75 -12.63 11.65 -26.52
N ARG A 76 -13.08 12.66 -25.77
CA ARG A 76 -13.94 12.48 -24.58
C ARG A 76 -15.17 11.65 -24.94
N GLN A 77 -15.65 11.78 -26.17
CA GLN A 77 -16.75 10.98 -26.69
C GLN A 77 -16.40 9.49 -26.79
N VAL A 78 -15.19 9.16 -27.26
CA VAL A 78 -14.70 7.77 -27.32
C VAL A 78 -14.51 7.21 -25.91
N ALA A 79 -13.98 7.98 -24.97
CA ALA A 79 -13.85 7.58 -23.57
C ALA A 79 -15.22 7.31 -22.91
N ILE A 80 -16.20 8.18 -23.16
CA ILE A 80 -17.58 8.03 -22.67
C ILE A 80 -18.25 6.78 -23.27
N LEU A 81 -18.10 6.57 -24.58
CA LEU A 81 -18.65 5.38 -25.26
C LEU A 81 -17.99 4.09 -24.75
N HIS A 82 -16.69 4.11 -24.52
CA HIS A 82 -15.96 2.98 -23.94
C HIS A 82 -16.47 2.66 -22.53
N TYR A 83 -16.62 3.68 -21.67
CA TYR A 83 -17.13 3.50 -20.31
C TYR A 83 -18.55 2.91 -20.30
N ARG A 84 -19.44 3.41 -21.17
CA ARG A 84 -20.81 2.88 -21.31
C ARG A 84 -20.84 1.43 -21.76
N ARG A 85 -20.01 1.07 -22.75
CA ARG A 85 -19.88 -0.32 -23.22
C ARG A 85 -19.35 -1.24 -22.13
N MET A 86 -18.35 -0.78 -21.37
CA MET A 86 -17.78 -1.55 -20.27
C MET A 86 -18.81 -1.80 -19.17
N ASN A 87 -19.59 -0.78 -18.78
CA ASN A 87 -20.64 -0.94 -17.77
C ASN A 87 -21.74 -1.88 -18.23
N HIS A 88 -22.20 -1.77 -19.48
CA HIS A 88 -23.20 -2.70 -20.02
C HIS A 88 -22.69 -4.16 -19.98
N TRP A 89 -21.42 -4.38 -20.36
CA TRP A 89 -20.82 -5.71 -20.28
C TRP A 89 -20.70 -6.21 -18.83
N LEU A 90 -20.35 -5.33 -17.88
CA LEU A 90 -20.30 -5.67 -16.45
C LEU A 90 -21.69 -6.04 -15.91
N ASP A 91 -22.72 -5.28 -16.28
CA ASP A 91 -24.10 -5.53 -15.86
C ASP A 91 -24.60 -6.88 -16.42
N GLU A 92 -24.31 -7.18 -17.68
CA GLU A 92 -24.64 -8.45 -18.31
C GLU A 92 -23.93 -9.63 -17.63
N ALA A 93 -22.63 -9.50 -17.36
CA ALA A 93 -21.85 -10.50 -16.64
C ALA A 93 -22.35 -10.71 -15.20
N PHE A 94 -22.78 -9.65 -14.53
CA PHE A 94 -23.36 -9.72 -13.19
C PHE A 94 -24.69 -10.48 -13.18
N GLU A 95 -25.61 -10.14 -14.08
CA GLU A 95 -26.91 -10.82 -14.19
C GLU A 95 -26.75 -12.28 -14.63
N GLU A 96 -25.78 -12.59 -15.51
CA GLU A 96 -25.47 -13.97 -15.87
C GLU A 96 -24.94 -14.77 -14.67
N CYS A 97 -24.01 -14.20 -13.88
CA CYS A 97 -23.50 -14.81 -12.66
C CYS A 97 -24.61 -15.05 -11.62
N LYS A 98 -25.52 -14.09 -11.46
CA LYS A 98 -26.68 -14.20 -10.58
C LYS A 98 -27.65 -15.29 -11.05
N ARG A 99 -27.97 -15.35 -12.34
CA ARG A 99 -28.85 -16.37 -12.93
C ARG A 99 -28.26 -17.77 -12.80
N ASN A 100 -26.95 -17.89 -12.95
CA ASN A 100 -26.24 -19.17 -12.85
C ASN A 100 -25.98 -19.61 -11.40
N GLY A 101 -26.50 -18.87 -10.40
CA GLY A 101 -26.30 -19.21 -8.98
C GLY A 101 -24.85 -19.05 -8.52
N GLY A 102 -24.04 -18.23 -9.20
CA GLY A 102 -22.63 -17.99 -8.85
C GLY A 102 -22.45 -17.42 -7.44
N PHE A 103 -23.49 -16.76 -6.90
CA PHE A 103 -23.52 -16.24 -5.53
C PHE A 103 -24.05 -17.23 -4.50
N ASP A 104 -24.46 -18.44 -4.88
CA ASP A 104 -25.05 -19.42 -3.95
C ASP A 104 -24.02 -20.17 -3.11
N HIS A 105 -22.82 -20.36 -3.65
CA HIS A 105 -21.74 -21.11 -3.00
C HIS A 105 -20.63 -20.22 -2.44
N LEU A 106 -20.94 -18.97 -2.10
CA LEU A 106 -19.94 -18.06 -1.53
C LEU A 106 -19.53 -18.51 -0.11
N PRO A 107 -18.22 -18.60 0.19
CA PRO A 107 -17.76 -18.90 1.54
C PRO A 107 -18.21 -17.78 2.47
N GLY A 108 -19.02 -18.12 3.47
CA GLY A 108 -19.55 -17.16 4.45
C GLY A 108 -20.90 -16.54 4.09
N LYS A 109 -21.59 -16.96 3.02
CA LYS A 109 -22.97 -16.52 2.73
C LYS A 109 -23.89 -16.81 3.92
N GLY A 110 -24.61 -15.79 4.39
CA GLY A 110 -25.58 -15.91 5.48
C GLY A 110 -24.98 -15.99 6.89
N LYS A 111 -23.65 -15.96 7.04
CA LYS A 111 -23.00 -15.80 8.34
C LYS A 111 -22.86 -14.32 8.66
N PRO A 112 -23.15 -13.88 9.90
CA PRO A 112 -22.77 -12.54 10.35
C PRO A 112 -21.29 -12.31 10.08
N VAL A 113 -20.95 -11.19 9.44
CA VAL A 113 -19.55 -10.80 9.26
C VAL A 113 -18.99 -10.51 10.65
N GLU A 114 -18.01 -11.31 11.07
CA GLU A 114 -17.23 -11.03 12.28
C GLU A 114 -16.36 -9.81 11.97
N VAL A 115 -16.83 -8.63 12.39
CA VAL A 115 -16.01 -7.43 12.36
C VAL A 115 -14.99 -7.59 13.48
N PRO A 116 -13.68 -7.70 13.20
CA PRO A 116 -12.68 -7.74 14.25
C PRO A 116 -12.84 -6.46 15.08
N THR A 117 -13.18 -6.63 16.36
CA THR A 117 -13.31 -5.51 17.30
C THR A 117 -11.94 -4.89 17.59
N GLU A 118 -10.86 -5.61 17.29
CA GLU A 118 -9.50 -5.13 17.40
C GLU A 118 -9.12 -4.25 16.19
N ASP A 119 -8.43 -3.16 16.47
CA ASP A 119 -7.80 -2.32 15.45
C ASP A 119 -6.84 -3.17 14.59
N VAL A 120 -6.99 -3.10 13.26
CA VAL A 120 -6.17 -3.85 12.29
C VAL A 120 -4.68 -3.63 12.53
N LEU A 121 -4.28 -2.42 12.95
CA LEU A 121 -2.89 -2.11 13.29
C LEU A 121 -2.39 -2.93 14.48
N GLN A 122 -3.22 -3.13 15.50
CA GLN A 122 -2.88 -3.96 16.67
C GLN A 122 -2.69 -5.41 16.27
N THR A 123 -3.51 -5.93 15.36
CA THR A 123 -3.36 -7.30 14.83
C THR A 123 -2.04 -7.47 14.07
N ILE A 124 -1.68 -6.51 13.23
CA ILE A 124 -0.41 -6.54 12.48
C ILE A 124 0.79 -6.50 13.45
N LEU A 125 0.77 -5.62 14.46
CA LEU A 125 1.84 -5.52 15.45
C LEU A 125 2.01 -6.79 16.29
N LYS A 126 0.89 -7.40 16.72
CA LYS A 126 0.90 -8.70 17.41
C LYS A 126 1.51 -9.79 16.54
N ASN A 127 1.13 -9.87 15.27
CA ASN A 127 1.65 -10.85 14.32
C ASN A 127 3.16 -10.67 14.07
N ALA A 128 3.62 -9.42 14.04
CA ALA A 128 5.04 -9.07 13.88
C ALA A 128 5.87 -9.27 15.17
N LYS A 129 5.26 -9.74 16.27
CA LYS A 129 5.90 -9.87 17.61
C LYS A 129 6.52 -8.56 18.11
N VAL A 130 5.98 -7.42 17.69
CA VAL A 130 6.45 -6.11 18.13
C VAL A 130 5.84 -5.81 19.49
N PRO A 131 6.65 -5.47 20.51
CA PRO A 131 6.12 -5.10 21.81
C PRO A 131 5.26 -3.84 21.69
N PRO A 132 4.15 -3.75 22.43
CA PRO A 132 3.36 -2.52 22.51
C PRO A 132 4.23 -1.31 22.90
N PRO A 133 3.89 -0.10 22.41
CA PRO A 133 4.66 1.12 22.68
C PRO A 133 4.92 1.38 24.18
N TRP A 134 3.93 1.11 25.04
CA TRP A 134 4.07 1.31 26.48
C TRP A 134 5.11 0.37 27.13
N ILE A 135 5.36 -0.82 26.56
CA ILE A 135 6.42 -1.73 27.05
C ILE A 135 7.78 -1.16 26.71
N MET A 136 7.95 -0.61 25.51
CA MET A 136 9.19 0.06 25.11
C MET A 136 9.46 1.26 26.00
N LEU A 137 8.46 2.13 26.18
CA LEU A 137 8.55 3.29 27.05
C LEU A 137 8.90 2.90 28.50
N ARG A 138 8.39 1.77 29.00
CA ARG A 138 8.77 1.28 30.33
C ARG A 138 10.27 0.98 30.44
N LYS A 139 10.86 0.34 29.42
CA LYS A 139 12.31 0.07 29.39
C LYS A 139 13.11 1.36 29.33
N ASP A 140 12.71 2.30 28.47
CA ASP A 140 13.37 3.60 28.37
C ASP A 140 13.36 4.36 29.70
N ILE A 141 12.28 4.25 30.49
CA ILE A 141 12.22 4.87 31.82
C ILE A 141 13.15 4.15 32.79
N GLN A 142 13.23 2.81 32.76
CA GLN A 142 14.16 2.05 33.61
C GLN A 142 15.61 2.47 33.33
N GLU A 143 16.01 2.50 32.07
CA GLU A 143 17.36 2.94 31.64
C GLU A 143 17.62 4.40 32.05
N SER A 144 16.61 5.28 31.93
CA SER A 144 16.74 6.68 32.36
C SER A 144 16.94 6.81 33.88
N ILE A 145 16.27 5.96 34.67
CA ILE A 145 16.39 5.95 36.13
C ILE A 145 17.76 5.41 36.54
N GLU A 146 18.21 4.30 35.94
CA GLU A 146 19.55 3.73 36.18
C GLU A 146 20.64 4.77 35.91
N TYR A 147 20.58 5.44 34.75
CA TYR A 147 21.50 6.52 34.41
C TYR A 147 21.46 7.67 35.43
N THR A 148 20.26 8.05 35.90
CA THR A 148 20.12 9.13 36.90
C THR A 148 20.70 8.70 38.26
N LEU A 149 20.62 7.43 38.63
CA LEU A 149 21.24 6.88 39.85
C LEU A 149 22.76 6.89 39.76
N GLU A 150 23.34 6.52 38.61
CA GLU A 150 24.78 6.59 38.37
C GLU A 150 25.30 8.04 38.45
N LEU A 151 24.54 8.99 37.91
CA LEU A 151 24.86 10.43 38.03
C LEU A 151 24.81 10.90 39.48
N LEU A 152 23.80 10.48 40.26
CA LEU A 152 23.70 10.81 41.68
C LEU A 152 24.89 10.29 42.49
N GLN A 153 25.44 9.12 42.14
CA GLN A 153 26.63 8.56 42.78
C GLN A 153 27.91 9.34 42.42
N THR A 154 28.01 9.83 41.18
CA THR A 154 29.22 10.50 40.68
C THR A 154 29.24 11.98 41.04
N HIS A 155 28.11 12.68 40.91
CA HIS A 155 27.96 14.13 41.07
C HIS A 155 26.61 14.50 41.74
N PRO A 156 26.50 14.40 43.07
CA PRO A 156 25.22 14.54 43.78
C PRO A 156 24.56 15.93 43.67
N ASP A 157 25.35 17.00 43.50
CA ASP A 157 24.86 18.38 43.50
C ASP A 157 24.60 18.97 42.10
N GLU A 158 24.62 18.14 41.05
CA GLU A 158 24.45 18.64 39.69
C GLU A 158 22.98 19.04 39.42
N PRO A 159 22.72 20.26 38.90
CA PRO A 159 21.35 20.70 38.57
C PRO A 159 20.76 19.94 37.36
N SER A 160 21.58 19.25 36.57
CA SER A 160 21.11 18.42 35.45
C SER A 160 20.27 17.23 35.92
N ILE A 161 20.50 16.73 37.14
CA ILE A 161 19.74 15.62 37.73
C ILE A 161 18.26 16.01 37.88
N ASP A 162 17.95 17.25 38.24
CA ASP A 162 16.56 17.72 38.31
C ASP A 162 15.88 17.75 36.95
N VAL A 163 16.64 18.04 35.90
CA VAL A 163 16.14 18.02 34.52
C VAL A 163 15.83 16.57 34.13
N HIS A 164 16.75 15.65 34.40
CA HIS A 164 16.53 14.22 34.15
C HIS A 164 15.31 13.65 34.90
N ILE A 165 15.15 14.01 36.18
CA ILE A 165 13.98 13.60 36.98
C ILE A 165 12.66 14.16 36.40
N LYS A 166 12.66 15.42 35.93
CA LYS A 166 11.49 16.00 35.26
C LYS A 166 11.15 15.26 33.98
N ASP A 167 12.16 14.89 33.19
CA ASP A 167 11.96 14.13 31.96
C ASP A 167 11.45 12.71 32.22
N ILE A 168 11.99 12.03 33.23
CA ILE A 168 11.47 10.73 33.72
C ILE A 168 10.00 10.87 34.10
N ASN A 169 9.62 11.89 34.87
CA ASN A 169 8.24 12.12 35.27
C ASN A 169 7.30 12.42 34.09
N LYS A 170 7.80 13.05 33.03
CA LYS A 170 7.06 13.25 31.79
C LYS A 170 6.83 11.92 31.08
N LYS A 171 7.86 11.07 30.97
CA LYS A 171 7.73 9.71 30.40
C LYS A 171 6.78 8.84 31.22
N ILE A 172 6.82 8.90 32.55
CA ILE A 172 5.86 8.20 33.45
C ILE A 172 4.43 8.64 33.17
N THR A 173 4.22 9.94 32.98
CA THR A 173 2.88 10.47 32.66
C THR A 173 2.39 9.93 31.32
N GLN A 174 3.26 9.86 30.30
CA GLN A 174 2.94 9.26 29.00
C GLN A 174 2.65 7.76 29.12
N LEU A 175 3.42 7.03 29.92
CA LEU A 175 3.21 5.61 30.18
C LEU A 175 1.83 5.36 30.79
N ASN A 176 1.44 6.17 31.80
CA ASN A 176 0.14 6.04 32.45
C ASN A 176 -1.03 6.36 31.50
N ILE A 177 -0.83 7.19 30.48
CA ILE A 177 -1.85 7.47 29.47
C ILE A 177 -1.98 6.30 28.49
N GLN A 178 -0.86 5.68 28.10
CA GLN A 178 -0.84 4.59 27.12
C GLN A 178 -1.16 3.22 27.72
N SER A 179 -1.07 3.09 29.04
CA SER A 179 -1.28 1.82 29.72
C SER A 179 -2.74 1.38 29.67
N PRO A 180 -3.02 0.11 29.33
CA PRO A 180 -4.38 -0.41 29.30
C PRO A 180 -4.99 -0.64 30.69
N SER A 181 -4.18 -0.69 31.76
CA SER A 181 -4.65 -0.98 33.12
C SER A 181 -3.99 -0.08 34.18
N LEU A 182 -4.76 0.25 35.22
CA LEU A 182 -4.31 1.07 36.35
C LEU A 182 -3.21 0.40 37.19
N SER A 183 -3.14 -0.93 37.20
CA SER A 183 -2.08 -1.67 37.93
C SER A 183 -0.69 -1.48 37.31
N LEU A 184 -0.64 -1.12 36.03
CA LEU A 184 0.58 -0.83 35.29
C LEU A 184 0.99 0.64 35.42
N HIS A 185 0.17 1.48 36.06
CA HIS A 185 0.52 2.88 36.27
C HIS A 185 1.65 3.02 37.29
N ARG A 186 2.42 4.09 37.15
CA ARG A 186 3.56 4.40 38.00
C ARG A 186 3.41 5.78 38.61
N ARG A 187 3.95 5.92 39.82
CA ARG A 187 4.01 7.20 40.53
C ARG A 187 5.17 8.04 40.00
N LYS A 188 5.05 9.35 40.15
CA LYS A 188 6.14 10.27 39.86
C LYS A 188 7.25 10.10 40.90
N VAL A 189 8.49 10.28 40.47
CA VAL A 189 9.70 10.14 41.27
C VAL A 189 10.28 11.51 41.64
N THR A 190 10.91 11.60 42.80
CA THR A 190 11.68 12.75 43.30
C THR A 190 13.08 12.30 43.68
N ARG A 191 14.04 13.22 43.87
CA ARG A 191 15.44 12.89 44.22
C ARG A 191 15.54 11.87 45.37
N GLU A 192 14.72 12.05 46.41
CA GLU A 192 14.73 11.22 47.62
C GLU A 192 14.01 9.88 47.46
N THR A 193 13.04 9.79 46.54
CA THR A 193 12.16 8.62 46.39
C THR A 193 12.55 7.73 45.22
N LEU A 194 13.51 8.17 44.40
CA LEU A 194 13.87 7.54 43.13
C LEU A 194 14.34 6.10 43.32
N GLU A 195 15.23 5.84 44.27
CA GLU A 195 15.71 4.48 44.59
C GLU A 195 14.58 3.57 45.09
N ALA A 196 13.80 4.05 46.06
CA ALA A 196 12.72 3.27 46.67
C ALA A 196 11.60 2.93 45.68
N GLU A 197 11.28 3.83 44.76
CA GLU A 197 10.31 3.58 43.70
C GLU A 197 10.92 2.68 42.61
N PHE A 198 12.20 2.82 42.27
CA PHE A 198 12.86 1.97 41.29
C PHE A 198 12.92 0.49 41.72
N GLU A 199 13.20 0.22 43.00
CA GLU A 199 13.18 -1.15 43.54
C GLU A 199 11.79 -1.80 43.45
N LYS A 200 10.71 -1.01 43.56
CA LYS A 200 9.35 -1.54 43.34
C LYS A 200 9.06 -1.87 41.88
N TRP A 201 9.87 -1.37 40.95
CA TRP A 201 9.67 -1.55 39.52
C TRP A 201 10.46 -2.72 38.94
N LYS A 202 11.47 -3.19 39.66
CA LYS A 202 12.23 -4.40 39.35
C LYS A 202 11.32 -5.63 39.45
#